data_AF-A0A2V8G0B6-F1
#
_entry.id   AF-A0A2V8G0B6-F1
#
_cell.length_a   1.000
_cell.length_b   1.000
_cell.length_c   1.000
_cell.angle_alpha   90.00
_cell.angle_beta   90.00
_cell.angle_gamma   90.00
#
_symmetry.space_group_name_H-M   'P 1'
#
loop_
_entity.id
_entity.type
_entity.pdbx_description
1 polymer ?
#
loop_
_entity_poly.entity_id
_entity_poly.type
_entity_poly.pdbx_seq_one_letter_code
_entity_poly.pdbx_strand_id
1 'polypeptide(L)'
;MTTRQRLDNLLSQRILVLDGAMGTMIQRHKLSEAGFRGERFARHPRDLKGDNDLLVLTRPDAIREIHDQYLEAGADIIETNTFNSTAVAQADYGLESIVYELNAEAARLAKAAAAGWTAKTPDKPRFVAGSIGPTNRTLSISPDVNNPSLRAITFDELRAAYEEQVRGLIDGGVDLLLLETIFDTLNAKAGIVAIENVFEEKDVRLPLMISVT
;
A
#
# COMPACT_ATOMS: atom_id res chain seq x y z
N MET A 1 18.71 -9.89 -14.87
CA MET A 1 17.50 -10.68 -14.54
C MET A 1 16.47 -9.72 -13.97
N THR A 2 15.29 -9.64 -14.56
CA THR A 2 14.21 -8.75 -14.09
C THR A 2 13.63 -9.27 -12.77
N THR A 3 12.90 -8.42 -12.04
CA THR A 3 12.20 -8.83 -10.81
C THR A 3 11.22 -9.98 -11.08
N ARG A 4 10.45 -9.90 -12.17
CA ARG A 4 9.56 -10.98 -12.65
C ARG A 4 10.32 -12.30 -12.79
N GLN A 5 11.44 -12.31 -13.51
CA GLN A 5 12.23 -13.53 -13.72
C GLN A 5 12.72 -14.13 -12.39
N ARG A 6 13.19 -13.28 -11.45
CA ARG A 6 13.65 -13.74 -10.13
C ARG A 6 12.52 -14.37 -9.32
N LEU A 7 11.36 -13.73 -9.28
CA LEU A 7 10.18 -14.26 -8.59
C LEU A 7 9.72 -15.59 -9.21
N ASP A 8 9.57 -15.64 -10.55
CA ASP A 8 9.14 -16.87 -11.25
C ASP A 8 10.11 -18.04 -10.98
N ASN A 9 11.43 -17.76 -10.95
CA ASN A 9 12.42 -18.78 -10.61
C ASN A 9 12.25 -19.28 -9.16
N LEU A 10 12.18 -18.37 -8.18
CA LEU A 10 12.03 -18.75 -6.77
C LEU A 10 10.71 -19.50 -6.51
N LEU A 11 9.61 -19.05 -7.11
CA LEU A 11 8.29 -19.69 -7.00
C LEU A 11 8.27 -21.10 -7.60
N SER A 12 9.13 -21.38 -8.59
CA SER A 12 9.27 -22.74 -9.14
C SER A 12 9.98 -23.72 -8.21
N GLN A 13 10.74 -23.21 -7.23
CA GLN A 13 11.58 -24.00 -6.32
C GLN A 13 10.96 -24.15 -4.94
N ARG A 14 10.24 -23.14 -4.46
CA ARG A 14 9.67 -23.12 -3.11
C ARG A 14 8.50 -22.14 -3.00
N ILE A 15 7.75 -22.29 -1.92
CA ILE A 15 6.75 -21.31 -1.51
C ILE A 15 7.46 -20.05 -1.03
N LEU A 16 7.00 -18.89 -1.50
CA LEU A 16 7.38 -17.59 -0.97
C LEU A 16 6.37 -17.15 0.09
N VAL A 17 6.88 -16.58 1.18
CA VAL A 17 6.06 -16.12 2.31
C VAL A 17 5.85 -14.61 2.22
N LEU A 18 4.60 -14.19 2.15
CA LEU A 18 4.18 -12.80 2.35
C LEU A 18 4.15 -12.50 3.86
N ASP A 19 4.38 -11.25 4.24
CA ASP A 19 4.30 -10.84 5.64
C ASP A 19 2.86 -10.86 6.19
N GLY A 20 2.70 -10.38 7.42
CA GLY A 20 1.43 -10.41 8.13
C GLY A 20 0.82 -9.02 8.32
N ALA A 21 -0.23 -8.97 9.13
CA ALA A 21 -1.02 -7.75 9.34
C ALA A 21 -0.23 -6.59 9.98
N MET A 22 0.11 -5.58 9.15
CA MET A 22 0.68 -4.30 9.56
C MET A 22 -0.16 -3.60 10.65
N GLY A 23 -1.47 -3.47 10.44
CA GLY A 23 -2.38 -2.80 11.39
C GLY A 23 -2.39 -3.43 12.78
N THR A 24 -2.35 -4.77 12.86
CA THR A 24 -2.30 -5.49 14.14
C THR A 24 -1.00 -5.21 14.90
N MET A 25 0.11 -5.08 14.17
CA MET A 25 1.41 -4.75 14.75
C MET A 25 1.45 -3.30 15.24
N ILE A 26 0.93 -2.35 14.46
CA ILE A 26 0.80 -0.93 14.86
C ILE A 26 0.00 -0.79 16.15
N GLN A 27 -1.10 -1.53 16.32
CA GLN A 27 -1.93 -1.48 17.53
C GLN A 27 -1.14 -1.80 18.81
N ARG A 28 -0.08 -2.61 18.74
CA ARG A 28 0.77 -2.96 19.90
C ARG A 28 1.56 -1.76 20.42
N HIS A 29 1.86 -0.78 19.57
CA HIS A 29 2.55 0.46 19.97
C HIS A 29 1.64 1.43 20.75
N LYS A 30 0.32 1.21 20.77
CA LYS A 30 -0.66 2.00 21.55
C LYS A 30 -0.51 3.52 21.34
N LEU A 31 -0.30 3.94 20.10
CA LEU A 31 -0.07 5.35 19.76
C LEU A 31 -1.27 6.22 20.12
N SER A 32 -0.98 7.38 20.70
CA SER A 32 -1.96 8.45 20.94
C SER A 32 -2.17 9.28 19.69
N GLU A 33 -3.18 10.16 19.71
CA GLU A 33 -3.41 11.15 18.65
C GLU A 33 -2.15 11.98 18.33
N ALA A 34 -1.43 12.42 19.37
CA ALA A 34 -0.16 13.13 19.19
C ALA A 34 0.91 12.25 18.50
N GLY A 35 0.89 10.94 18.76
CA GLY A 35 1.76 9.98 18.10
C GLY A 35 1.48 9.83 16.59
N PHE A 36 0.22 9.87 16.19
CA PHE A 36 -0.17 9.84 14.77
C PHE A 36 0.17 11.16 14.05
N ARG A 37 -0.03 12.30 14.71
CA ARG A 37 0.26 13.63 14.15
C ARG A 37 1.74 13.87 13.91
N GLY A 38 2.60 13.35 14.79
CA GLY A 38 4.01 13.74 14.85
C GLY A 38 4.18 15.27 14.92
N GLU A 39 5.32 15.76 14.49
CA GLU A 39 5.60 17.20 14.47
C GLU A 39 4.90 17.91 13.30
N ARG A 40 4.93 17.30 12.11
CA ARG A 40 4.43 17.89 10.86
C ARG A 40 2.93 18.20 10.90
N PHE A 41 2.12 17.36 11.56
CA PHE A 41 0.66 17.48 11.58
C PHE A 41 0.11 17.87 12.96
N ALA A 42 0.97 18.43 13.84
CA ALA A 42 0.60 18.82 15.19
C ALA A 42 -0.61 19.78 15.26
N ARG A 43 -0.80 20.62 14.24
CA ARG A 43 -1.91 21.60 14.14
C ARG A 43 -2.98 21.23 13.11
N HIS A 44 -2.97 19.99 12.61
CA HIS A 44 -3.95 19.55 11.62
C HIS A 44 -5.39 19.63 12.18
N PRO A 45 -6.38 20.13 11.45
CA PRO A 45 -7.71 20.42 12.02
C PRO A 45 -8.58 19.18 12.27
N ARG A 46 -8.20 18.00 11.76
CA ARG A 46 -8.93 16.73 11.94
C ARG A 46 -8.14 15.76 12.80
N ASP A 47 -8.82 14.83 13.44
CA ASP A 47 -8.19 13.72 14.15
C ASP A 47 -7.49 12.79 13.15
N LEU A 48 -6.27 12.36 13.47
CA LEU A 48 -5.43 11.51 12.61
C LEU A 48 -5.23 10.10 13.18
N LYS A 49 -5.64 9.86 14.43
CA LYS A 49 -5.59 8.51 15.01
C LYS A 49 -6.45 7.53 14.24
N GLY A 50 -5.82 6.44 13.80
CA GLY A 50 -6.44 5.42 12.96
C GLY A 50 -5.94 5.44 11.52
N ASP A 51 -5.34 6.55 11.08
CA ASP A 51 -4.66 6.64 9.79
C ASP A 51 -3.28 5.98 9.88
N ASN A 52 -3.26 4.65 9.81
CA ASN A 52 -2.02 3.87 9.95
C ASN A 52 -1.00 4.21 8.87
N ASP A 53 -1.46 4.49 7.65
CA ASP A 53 -0.64 4.87 6.50
C ASP A 53 0.21 6.12 6.79
N LEU A 54 -0.35 7.11 7.49
CA LEU A 54 0.36 8.33 7.89
C LEU A 54 1.61 8.08 8.73
N LEU A 55 1.64 6.97 9.48
CA LEU A 55 2.78 6.62 10.34
C LEU A 55 4.07 6.40 9.54
N VAL A 56 4.00 6.18 8.23
CA VAL A 56 5.17 6.20 7.35
C VAL A 56 5.93 7.53 7.45
N LEU A 57 5.21 8.64 7.58
CA LEU A 57 5.81 9.99 7.66
C LEU A 57 6.05 10.43 9.10
N THR A 58 5.16 10.06 10.02
CA THR A 58 5.20 10.58 11.40
C THR A 58 5.91 9.67 12.38
N ARG A 59 5.95 8.36 12.11
CA ARG A 59 6.61 7.31 12.90
C ARG A 59 7.29 6.25 12.01
N PRO A 60 8.18 6.66 11.08
CA PRO A 60 8.89 5.74 10.19
C PRO A 60 9.70 4.69 10.96
N ASP A 61 10.15 5.02 12.17
CA ASP A 61 10.82 4.11 13.10
C ASP A 61 9.95 2.90 13.44
N ALA A 62 8.68 3.12 13.78
CA ALA A 62 7.76 2.05 14.15
C ALA A 62 7.40 1.17 12.95
N ILE A 63 7.14 1.77 11.78
CA ILE A 63 6.83 1.02 10.56
C ILE A 63 8.04 0.19 10.11
N ARG A 64 9.24 0.76 10.18
CA ARG A 64 10.48 0.03 9.89
C ARG A 64 10.68 -1.16 10.84
N GLU A 65 10.46 -0.95 12.14
CA GLU A 65 10.56 -2.02 13.14
C GLU A 65 9.63 -3.19 12.80
N ILE A 66 8.40 -2.91 12.36
CA ILE A 66 7.42 -3.95 11.97
C ILE A 66 7.90 -4.72 10.73
N HIS A 67 8.40 -4.03 9.70
CA HIS A 67 9.01 -4.72 8.55
C HIS A 67 10.17 -5.60 8.97
N ASP A 68 11.06 -5.09 9.83
CA ASP A 68 12.21 -5.84 10.32
C ASP A 68 11.77 -7.10 11.11
N GLN A 69 10.70 -7.03 11.91
CA GLN A 69 10.15 -8.19 12.62
C GLN A 69 9.62 -9.27 11.67
N TYR A 70 8.91 -8.90 10.59
CA TYR A 70 8.45 -9.88 9.59
C TYR A 70 9.59 -10.47 8.78
N LEU A 71 10.58 -9.66 8.42
CA LEU A 71 11.78 -10.12 7.71
C LEU A 71 12.63 -11.06 8.57
N GLU A 72 12.73 -10.80 9.86
CA GLU A 72 13.36 -11.68 10.84
C GLU A 72 12.62 -13.01 10.99
N ALA A 73 11.28 -12.96 11.05
CA ALA A 73 10.42 -14.14 11.08
C ALA A 73 10.47 -14.96 9.78
N GLY A 74 11.04 -14.41 8.70
CA GLY A 74 11.34 -15.13 7.48
C GLY A 74 10.45 -14.79 6.29
N ALA A 75 9.74 -13.66 6.32
CA ALA A 75 9.03 -13.16 5.14
C ALA A 75 10.00 -12.99 3.94
N ASP A 76 9.54 -13.40 2.77
CA ASP A 76 10.22 -13.22 1.48
C ASP A 76 9.75 -11.93 0.78
N ILE A 77 8.47 -11.59 0.97
CA ILE A 77 7.82 -10.41 0.43
C ILE A 77 7.24 -9.66 1.63
N ILE A 78 7.51 -8.35 1.72
CA ILE A 78 6.82 -7.47 2.66
C ILE A 78 5.93 -6.49 1.90
N GLU A 79 4.78 -6.16 2.47
CA GLU A 79 3.87 -5.16 1.93
C GLU A 79 4.27 -3.76 2.39
N THR A 80 4.05 -2.75 1.54
CA THR A 80 4.12 -1.35 1.98
C THR A 80 2.94 -1.02 2.91
N ASN A 81 3.14 -0.11 3.86
CA ASN A 81 2.05 0.40 4.70
C ASN A 81 1.21 1.45 3.92
N THR A 82 0.49 1.00 2.89
CA THR A 82 -0.21 1.87 1.90
C THR A 82 -1.64 1.44 1.59
N PHE A 83 -2.23 0.60 2.43
CA PHE A 83 -3.56 0.04 2.21
C PHE A 83 -4.64 1.11 1.97
N ASN A 84 -4.55 2.25 2.67
CA ASN A 84 -5.48 3.39 2.56
C ASN A 84 -4.81 4.65 1.98
N SER A 85 -3.67 4.53 1.33
CA SER A 85 -2.93 5.66 0.76
C SER A 85 -3.50 6.08 -0.60
N THR A 86 -4.79 6.42 -0.64
CA THR A 86 -5.49 6.98 -1.81
C THR A 86 -6.19 8.27 -1.42
N ALA A 87 -6.42 9.18 -2.38
CA ALA A 87 -7.18 10.40 -2.12
C ALA A 87 -8.58 10.12 -1.55
N VAL A 88 -9.19 9.00 -1.94
CA VAL A 88 -10.52 8.58 -1.47
C VAL A 88 -10.53 8.29 0.03
N ALA A 89 -9.56 7.51 0.53
CA ALA A 89 -9.49 7.17 1.95
C ALA A 89 -8.87 8.30 2.79
N GLN A 90 -7.85 9.00 2.26
CA GLN A 90 -7.21 10.13 2.93
C GLN A 90 -8.12 11.36 3.06
N ALA A 91 -9.21 11.42 2.28
CA ALA A 91 -10.23 12.46 2.42
C ALA A 91 -10.96 12.43 3.76
N ASP A 92 -11.04 11.28 4.45
CA ASP A 92 -11.61 11.21 5.81
C ASP A 92 -10.72 12.01 6.79
N TYR A 93 -9.41 11.96 6.60
CA TYR A 93 -8.41 12.65 7.42
C TYR A 93 -8.04 14.05 6.89
N GLY A 94 -8.44 14.41 5.67
CA GLY A 94 -8.09 15.70 5.04
C GLY A 94 -6.63 15.76 4.60
N LEU A 95 -6.10 14.63 4.11
CA LEU A 95 -4.70 14.43 3.74
C LEU A 95 -4.54 14.05 2.26
N GLU A 96 -5.54 14.35 1.42
CA GLU A 96 -5.54 14.03 -0.02
C GLU A 96 -4.28 14.57 -0.72
N SER A 97 -3.79 15.74 -0.32
CA SER A 97 -2.63 16.41 -0.92
C SER A 97 -1.28 15.69 -0.73
N ILE A 98 -1.19 14.68 0.15
CA ILE A 98 0.05 13.97 0.45
C ILE A 98 0.02 12.50 0.00
N VAL A 99 -0.99 12.08 -0.77
CA VAL A 99 -1.17 10.69 -1.21
C VAL A 99 0.04 10.16 -1.98
N TYR A 100 0.53 10.92 -2.96
CA TYR A 100 1.76 10.54 -3.68
C TYR A 100 2.96 10.37 -2.73
N GLU A 101 3.14 11.30 -1.78
CA GLU A 101 4.24 11.28 -0.82
C GLU A 101 4.17 10.06 0.11
N LEU A 102 2.97 9.77 0.65
CA LEU A 102 2.72 8.60 1.50
C LEU A 102 3.19 7.31 0.81
N ASN A 103 2.77 7.11 -0.44
CA ASN A 103 3.11 5.91 -1.19
C ASN A 103 4.60 5.82 -1.53
N ALA A 104 5.20 6.93 -1.96
CA ALA A 104 6.62 6.97 -2.31
C ALA A 104 7.53 6.71 -1.10
N GLU A 105 7.23 7.34 0.05
CA GLU A 105 8.00 7.13 1.28
C GLU A 105 7.77 5.74 1.87
N ALA A 106 6.56 5.20 1.80
CA ALA A 106 6.27 3.85 2.28
C ALA A 106 7.06 2.80 1.51
N ALA A 107 7.08 2.94 0.17
CA ALA A 107 7.88 2.10 -0.71
C ALA A 107 9.38 2.22 -0.41
N ARG A 108 9.91 3.43 -0.25
CA ARG A 108 11.34 3.65 0.11
C ARG A 108 11.69 3.01 1.46
N LEU A 109 10.83 3.17 2.45
CA LEU A 109 11.03 2.62 3.79
C LEU A 109 11.09 1.09 3.77
N ALA A 110 10.12 0.45 3.11
CA ALA A 110 10.09 -1.00 2.94
C ALA A 110 11.27 -1.50 2.10
N LYS A 111 11.64 -0.80 1.02
CA LYS A 111 12.81 -1.15 0.18
C LYS A 111 14.12 -1.07 0.95
N ALA A 112 14.29 -0.07 1.81
CA ALA A 112 15.45 0.03 2.67
C ALA A 112 15.53 -1.14 3.69
N ALA A 113 14.38 -1.58 4.23
CA ALA A 113 14.31 -2.77 5.09
C ALA A 113 14.70 -4.04 4.33
N ALA A 114 14.04 -4.31 3.20
CA ALA A 114 14.29 -5.46 2.35
C ALA A 114 15.75 -5.54 1.87
N ALA A 115 16.33 -4.40 1.46
CA ALA A 115 17.74 -4.33 1.04
C ALA A 115 18.69 -4.67 2.19
N GLY A 116 18.45 -4.12 3.39
CA GLY A 116 19.26 -4.41 4.57
C GLY A 116 19.24 -5.90 4.94
N TRP A 117 18.09 -6.55 4.90
CA TRP A 117 17.96 -7.98 5.19
C TRP A 117 18.53 -8.88 4.10
N THR A 118 18.35 -8.49 2.82
CA THR A 118 18.98 -9.17 1.69
C THR A 118 20.51 -9.11 1.80
N ALA A 119 21.09 -7.97 2.18
CA ALA A 119 22.53 -7.86 2.37
C ALA A 119 23.05 -8.76 3.51
N LYS A 120 22.27 -8.95 4.59
CA LYS A 120 22.63 -9.87 5.69
C LYS A 120 22.58 -11.34 5.29
N THR A 121 21.68 -11.70 4.36
CA THR A 121 21.47 -13.09 3.91
C THR A 121 21.24 -13.11 2.39
N PRO A 122 22.31 -12.98 1.59
CA PRO A 122 22.23 -12.77 0.14
C PRO A 122 21.51 -13.88 -0.64
N ASP A 123 21.56 -15.12 -0.14
CA ASP A 123 20.90 -16.28 -0.77
C ASP A 123 19.36 -16.23 -0.66
N LYS A 124 18.82 -15.30 0.13
CA LYS A 124 17.38 -15.07 0.30
C LYS A 124 17.04 -13.62 -0.07
N PRO A 125 16.89 -13.26 -1.36
CA PRO A 125 16.47 -11.90 -1.71
C PRO A 125 15.07 -11.60 -1.17
N ARG A 126 14.88 -10.39 -0.63
CA ARG A 126 13.58 -9.87 -0.18
C ARG A 126 12.99 -8.98 -1.25
N PHE A 127 11.67 -9.00 -1.35
CA PHE A 127 10.90 -8.18 -2.28
C PHE A 127 9.90 -7.32 -1.52
N VAL A 128 9.50 -6.21 -2.13
CA VAL A 128 8.51 -5.29 -1.57
C VAL A 128 7.31 -5.18 -2.50
N ALA A 129 6.14 -5.58 -2.00
CA ALA A 129 4.86 -5.41 -2.68
C ALA A 129 4.24 -4.06 -2.32
N GLY A 130 3.92 -3.25 -3.33
CA GLY A 130 3.10 -2.06 -3.14
C GLY A 130 1.65 -2.45 -2.85
N SER A 131 1.23 -2.34 -1.59
CA SER A 131 -0.14 -2.63 -1.13
C SER A 131 -1.12 -1.57 -1.67
N ILE A 132 -2.18 -2.04 -2.32
CA ILE A 132 -3.26 -1.23 -2.88
C ILE A 132 -4.58 -1.82 -2.38
N GLY A 133 -5.18 -1.16 -1.38
CA GLY A 133 -6.45 -1.58 -0.80
C GLY A 133 -7.68 -1.20 -1.65
N PRO A 134 -8.87 -1.64 -1.24
CA PRO A 134 -10.11 -1.47 -2.01
C PRO A 134 -10.78 -0.08 -1.83
N THR A 135 -10.21 0.79 -0.99
CA THR A 135 -10.80 2.04 -0.47
C THR A 135 -12.05 1.84 0.40
N ASN A 136 -12.57 2.93 0.98
CA ASN A 136 -13.81 2.94 1.77
C ASN A 136 -15.07 3.23 0.92
N ARG A 137 -14.96 3.33 -0.42
CA ARG A 137 -16.08 3.61 -1.34
C ARG A 137 -16.30 2.45 -2.30
N THR A 138 -17.55 2.23 -2.69
CA THR A 138 -17.96 1.12 -3.57
C THR A 138 -18.51 1.66 -4.88
N LEU A 139 -18.13 1.05 -6.01
CA LEU A 139 -18.67 1.36 -7.33
C LEU A 139 -19.89 0.49 -7.67
N SER A 140 -19.95 -0.73 -7.17
CA SER A 140 -21.03 -1.68 -7.49
C SER A 140 -22.22 -1.58 -6.54
N ILE A 141 -21.99 -1.20 -5.28
CA ILE A 141 -22.99 -1.16 -4.20
C ILE A 141 -23.38 0.30 -3.91
N SER A 142 -24.69 0.54 -3.75
CA SER A 142 -25.18 1.86 -3.29
C SER A 142 -24.91 2.03 -1.80
N PRO A 143 -24.47 3.23 -1.35
CA PRO A 143 -24.35 3.54 0.07
C PRO A 143 -25.71 3.75 0.75
N ASP A 144 -26.80 3.89 0.00
CA ASP A 144 -28.16 4.11 0.51
C ASP A 144 -29.08 2.97 0.07
N VAL A 145 -29.55 2.19 1.05
CA VAL A 145 -30.47 1.06 0.84
C VAL A 145 -31.80 1.48 0.23
N ASN A 146 -32.22 2.75 0.42
CA ASN A 146 -33.46 3.27 -0.14
C ASN A 146 -33.28 3.82 -1.56
N ASN A 147 -32.04 3.98 -2.01
CA ASN A 147 -31.72 4.52 -3.32
C ASN A 147 -30.69 3.62 -4.05
N PRO A 148 -31.12 2.52 -4.69
CA PRO A 148 -30.20 1.54 -5.30
C PRO A 148 -29.40 2.08 -6.49
N SER A 149 -29.81 3.20 -7.10
CA SER A 149 -29.08 3.83 -8.21
C SER A 149 -27.98 4.81 -7.76
N LEU A 150 -27.97 5.23 -6.50
CA LEU A 150 -26.95 6.14 -5.98
C LEU A 150 -25.56 5.49 -5.98
N ARG A 151 -24.54 6.26 -6.33
CA ARG A 151 -23.12 5.90 -6.21
C ARG A 151 -22.38 7.03 -5.52
N ALA A 152 -21.48 6.67 -4.59
CA ALA A 152 -20.70 7.65 -3.82
C ALA A 152 -19.47 8.17 -4.59
N ILE A 153 -19.05 7.44 -5.62
CA ILE A 153 -17.87 7.73 -6.43
C ILE A 153 -18.10 7.17 -7.84
N THR A 154 -17.44 7.76 -8.82
CA THR A 154 -17.43 7.31 -10.21
C THR A 154 -16.20 6.46 -10.53
N PHE A 155 -16.26 5.70 -11.63
CA PHE A 155 -15.14 4.88 -12.08
C PHE A 155 -13.88 5.73 -12.36
N ASP A 156 -14.06 6.89 -13.01
CA ASP A 156 -12.95 7.79 -13.37
C ASP A 156 -12.29 8.41 -12.13
N GLU A 157 -13.07 8.80 -11.12
CA GLU A 157 -12.54 9.31 -9.85
C GLU A 157 -11.74 8.24 -9.10
N LEU A 158 -12.27 7.01 -9.01
CA LEU A 158 -11.56 5.92 -8.33
C LEU A 158 -10.30 5.50 -9.10
N ARG A 159 -10.37 5.45 -10.44
CA ARG A 159 -9.19 5.21 -11.29
C ARG A 159 -8.13 6.27 -11.02
N ALA A 160 -8.48 7.56 -11.05
CA ALA A 160 -7.52 8.64 -10.82
C ALA A 160 -6.84 8.55 -9.45
N ALA A 161 -7.60 8.20 -8.40
CA ALA A 161 -7.05 7.99 -7.06
C ALA A 161 -6.06 6.82 -7.01
N TYR A 162 -6.35 5.71 -7.69
CA TYR A 162 -5.41 4.60 -7.82
C TYR A 162 -4.17 4.97 -8.64
N GLU A 163 -4.31 5.74 -9.71
CA GLU A 163 -3.16 6.15 -10.52
C GLU A 163 -2.17 6.98 -9.70
N GLU A 164 -2.64 7.93 -8.87
CA GLU A 164 -1.77 8.71 -7.97
C GLU A 164 -1.00 7.80 -7.00
N GLN A 165 -1.69 6.86 -6.37
CA GLN A 165 -1.09 5.86 -5.49
C GLN A 165 -0.02 5.04 -6.22
N VAL A 166 -0.37 4.48 -7.39
CA VAL A 166 0.52 3.61 -8.16
C VAL A 166 1.77 4.36 -8.64
N ARG A 167 1.64 5.64 -9.04
CA ARG A 167 2.79 6.48 -9.37
C ARG A 167 3.75 6.57 -8.19
N GLY A 168 3.24 6.88 -6.99
CA GLY A 168 4.05 6.95 -5.77
C GLY A 168 4.74 5.63 -5.45
N LEU A 169 4.03 4.50 -5.51
CA LEU A 169 4.59 3.17 -5.25
C LEU A 169 5.73 2.82 -6.23
N ILE A 170 5.52 3.04 -7.54
CA ILE A 170 6.52 2.78 -8.57
C ILE A 170 7.75 3.68 -8.39
N ASP A 171 7.55 4.97 -8.17
CA ASP A 171 8.65 5.95 -7.98
C ASP A 171 9.40 5.74 -6.65
N GLY A 172 8.74 5.14 -5.66
CA GLY A 172 9.37 4.66 -4.44
C GLY A 172 10.13 3.34 -4.58
N GLY A 173 9.97 2.64 -5.72
CA GLY A 173 10.80 1.52 -6.14
C GLY A 173 10.32 0.14 -5.67
N VAL A 174 9.01 -0.07 -5.49
CA VAL A 174 8.45 -1.40 -5.19
C VAL A 174 8.82 -2.43 -6.27
N ASP A 175 8.92 -3.69 -5.86
CA ASP A 175 9.30 -4.79 -6.75
C ASP A 175 8.11 -5.35 -7.53
N LEU A 176 6.92 -5.27 -6.94
CA LEU A 176 5.65 -5.74 -7.45
C LEU A 176 4.50 -4.93 -6.85
N LEU A 177 3.33 -5.00 -7.48
CA LEU A 177 2.10 -4.37 -6.97
C LEU A 177 1.15 -5.46 -6.46
N LEU A 178 0.44 -5.17 -5.37
CA LEU A 178 -0.55 -6.05 -4.76
C LEU A 178 -1.88 -5.30 -4.65
N LEU A 179 -2.81 -5.60 -5.56
CA LEU A 179 -4.19 -5.15 -5.47
C LEU A 179 -4.97 -6.16 -4.61
N GLU A 180 -5.31 -5.76 -3.39
CA GLU A 180 -5.72 -6.71 -2.36
C GLU A 180 -7.04 -6.37 -1.67
N THR A 181 -7.54 -7.34 -0.90
CA THR A 181 -8.79 -7.26 -0.14
C THR A 181 -9.94 -6.78 -1.02
N ILE A 182 -9.98 -7.29 -2.26
CA ILE A 182 -10.98 -6.90 -3.25
C ILE A 182 -12.32 -7.47 -2.82
N PHE A 183 -13.23 -6.60 -2.39
CA PHE A 183 -14.62 -6.95 -2.11
C PHE A 183 -15.59 -6.41 -3.19
N ASP A 184 -15.14 -5.43 -4.00
CA ASP A 184 -15.88 -4.86 -5.13
C ASP A 184 -15.09 -5.06 -6.43
N THR A 185 -15.59 -5.91 -7.33
CA THR A 185 -14.90 -6.21 -8.61
C THR A 185 -14.84 -5.03 -9.56
N LEU A 186 -15.74 -4.04 -9.44
CA LEU A 186 -15.68 -2.82 -10.24
C LEU A 186 -14.59 -1.88 -9.73
N ASN A 187 -14.35 -1.83 -8.42
CA ASN A 187 -13.16 -1.17 -7.85
C ASN A 187 -11.88 -1.83 -8.35
N ALA A 188 -11.83 -3.17 -8.36
CA ALA A 188 -10.67 -3.90 -8.87
C ALA A 188 -10.38 -3.58 -10.34
N LYS A 189 -11.42 -3.47 -11.18
CA LYS A 189 -11.25 -3.04 -12.58
C LYS A 189 -10.70 -1.62 -12.68
N ALA A 190 -11.16 -0.69 -11.85
CA ALA A 190 -10.61 0.67 -11.82
C ALA A 190 -9.12 0.66 -11.42
N GLY A 191 -8.76 -0.15 -10.41
CA GLY A 191 -7.37 -0.34 -9.99
C GLY A 191 -6.49 -0.97 -11.06
N ILE A 192 -6.96 -2.01 -11.76
CA ILE A 192 -6.21 -2.63 -12.87
C ILE A 192 -6.00 -1.64 -14.01
N VAL A 193 -7.03 -0.89 -14.40
CA VAL A 193 -6.89 0.14 -15.45
C VAL A 193 -5.90 1.23 -15.02
N ALA A 194 -5.96 1.68 -13.76
CA ALA A 194 -5.00 2.65 -13.23
C ALA A 194 -3.56 2.13 -13.28
N ILE A 195 -3.34 0.86 -12.90
CA ILE A 195 -2.02 0.22 -12.95
C ILE A 195 -1.49 0.15 -14.38
N GLU A 196 -2.32 -0.30 -15.33
CA GLU A 196 -1.93 -0.40 -16.74
C GLU A 196 -1.65 1.00 -17.35
N ASN A 197 -2.44 2.02 -17.01
CA ASN A 197 -2.20 3.40 -17.43
C ASN A 197 -0.84 3.91 -16.93
N VAL A 198 -0.52 3.69 -15.65
CA VAL A 198 0.76 4.16 -15.08
C VAL A 198 1.94 3.34 -15.61
N PHE A 199 1.77 2.05 -15.90
CA PHE A 199 2.77 1.25 -16.60
C PHE A 199 3.11 1.82 -17.98
N GLU A 200 2.09 2.23 -18.75
CA GLU A 200 2.30 2.90 -20.04
C GLU A 200 2.95 4.28 -19.86
N GLU A 201 2.45 5.09 -18.93
CA GLU A 201 2.98 6.44 -18.63
C GLU A 201 4.48 6.42 -18.29
N LYS A 202 4.90 5.42 -17.52
CA LYS A 202 6.28 5.33 -16.99
C LYS A 202 7.19 4.41 -17.80
N ASP A 203 6.68 3.74 -18.83
CA ASP A 203 7.41 2.70 -19.59
C ASP A 203 8.01 1.60 -18.67
N VAL A 204 7.18 1.07 -17.76
CA VAL A 204 7.57 0.02 -16.82
C VAL A 204 6.55 -1.11 -16.77
N ARG A 205 7.01 -2.32 -16.42
CA ARG A 205 6.14 -3.46 -16.14
C ARG A 205 6.58 -4.18 -14.88
N LEU A 206 5.81 -4.02 -13.82
CA LEU A 206 6.00 -4.78 -12.58
C LEU A 206 5.06 -5.99 -12.55
N PRO A 207 5.43 -7.07 -11.83
CA PRO A 207 4.49 -8.14 -11.49
C PRO A 207 3.30 -7.57 -10.73
N LEU A 208 2.10 -8.06 -11.05
CA LEU A 208 0.85 -7.71 -10.38
C LEU A 208 0.30 -8.94 -9.66
N MET A 209 0.06 -8.83 -8.36
CA MET A 209 -0.70 -9.77 -7.54
C MET A 209 -2.11 -9.22 -7.31
N ILE A 210 -3.09 -10.11 -7.33
CA ILE A 210 -4.51 -9.78 -7.12
C ILE A 210 -5.04 -10.71 -6.03
N SER A 211 -5.58 -10.15 -4.96
CA SER A 211 -6.16 -10.89 -3.82
C SER A 211 -7.60 -10.45 -3.57
N VAL A 212 -8.52 -11.42 -3.52
CA VAL A 212 -9.98 -11.22 -3.46
C VAL A 212 -10.53 -11.77 -2.15
N THR A 213 -11.58 -11.15 -1.62
CA THR A 213 -12.32 -11.58 -0.42
C THR A 213 -13.75 -11.98 -0.76
#